data_AF-A0AAU3I474-F1
#
_entry.id   AF-A0AAU3I474-F1
#
_cell.length_a   1.000
_cell.length_b   1.000
_cell.length_c   1.000
_cell.angle_alpha   90.00
_cell.angle_beta   90.00
_cell.angle_gamma   90.00
#
_symmetry.space_group_name_H-M   'P 1'
#
loop_
_entity.id
_entity.type
_entity.pdbx_description
1 polymer ?
#
loop_
_entity_poly.entity_id
_entity_poly.type
_entity_poly.pdbx_seq_one_letter_code
_entity_poly.pdbx_strand_id
1 'polypeptide(L)'
;MPPVWLFLMLLGLTGAVAGSWVAFNVRGAADAIEALRQRNLDLNALAAGSFAPPAGSAFAVRFRLYGTVLGIAGIVLVLAGIAELLTGG
;
A
#
# COMPACT_ATOMS: atom_id res chain seq x y z
N MET A 1 -12.76 -1.48 31.62
CA MET A 1 -12.21 -1.93 30.32
C MET A 1 -12.76 -0.98 29.26
N PRO A 2 -11.95 -0.53 28.29
CA PRO A 2 -12.48 0.30 27.20
C PRO A 2 -13.54 -0.50 26.43
N PRO A 3 -14.62 0.16 25.95
CA PRO A 3 -15.62 -0.51 25.14
C PRO A 3 -15.00 -1.05 23.85
N VAL A 4 -15.39 -2.27 23.47
CA VAL A 4 -14.79 -3.01 22.34
C VAL A 4 -15.00 -2.27 21.02
N TRP A 5 -16.17 -1.65 20.81
CA TRP A 5 -16.43 -0.82 19.63
C TRP A 5 -15.42 0.32 19.47
N LEU A 6 -14.99 0.95 20.57
CA LEU A 6 -14.04 2.06 20.56
C LEU A 6 -12.63 1.56 20.19
N PHE A 7 -12.25 0.39 20.70
CA PHE A 7 -11.00 -0.25 20.33
C PHE A 7 -10.96 -0.61 18.83
N LEU A 8 -12.04 -1.22 18.30
CA LEU A 8 -12.16 -1.59 16.89
C LEU A 8 -12.10 -0.38 15.96
N MET A 9 -12.79 0.71 16.32
CA MET A 9 -12.77 1.95 15.52
C MET A 9 -11.39 2.59 15.49
N LEU A 10 -10.69 2.71 16.63
CA LEU A 10 -9.37 3.34 16.68
C LEU A 10 -8.31 2.52 15.93
N LEU A 11 -8.29 1.21 16.14
CA LEU A 11 -7.40 0.31 15.42
C LEU A 11 -7.72 0.28 13.92
N GLY A 12 -9.01 0.27 13.57
CA GLY A 12 -9.47 0.29 12.20
C GLY A 12 -9.09 1.58 11.47
N LEU A 13 -9.30 2.74 12.08
CA LEU A 13 -8.95 4.05 11.50
C LEU A 13 -7.44 4.17 11.27
N THR A 14 -6.63 3.79 12.26
CA THR A 14 -5.17 3.83 12.12
C THR A 14 -4.69 2.89 11.02
N GLY A 15 -5.22 1.67 10.95
CA GLY A 15 -4.93 0.73 9.85
C GLY A 15 -5.39 1.22 8.48
N ALA A 16 -6.60 1.81 8.39
CA ALA A 16 -7.16 2.34 7.15
C ALA A 16 -6.33 3.51 6.61
N VAL A 17 -5.97 4.45 7.48
CA VAL A 17 -5.16 5.64 7.11
C VAL A 17 -3.74 5.22 6.76
N ALA A 18 -3.06 4.43 7.60
CA ALA A 18 -1.69 4.01 7.35
C ALA A 18 -1.58 3.13 6.08
N GLY A 19 -2.48 2.15 5.93
CA GLY A 19 -2.53 1.27 4.77
C GLY A 19 -2.81 2.03 3.47
N SER A 20 -3.80 2.95 3.50
CA SER A 20 -4.10 3.81 2.34
C SER A 20 -2.93 4.73 2.02
N TRP A 21 -2.32 5.36 3.01
CA TRP A 21 -1.17 6.23 2.82
C TRP A 21 -0.01 5.49 2.17
N VAL A 22 0.33 4.29 2.66
CA VAL A 22 1.36 3.45 2.04
C VAL A 22 0.94 3.05 0.61
N ALA A 23 -0.30 2.62 0.40
CA ALA A 23 -0.78 2.21 -0.92
C ALA A 23 -0.77 3.35 -1.97
N PHE A 24 -0.99 4.60 -1.56
CA PHE A 24 -1.01 5.77 -2.43
C PHE A 24 0.35 6.48 -2.54
N ASN A 25 1.08 6.64 -1.45
CA ASN A 25 2.39 7.30 -1.44
C ASN A 25 3.46 6.42 -2.10
N VAL A 26 3.38 5.10 -1.92
CA VAL A 26 4.22 4.17 -2.69
C VAL A 26 3.92 4.24 -4.19
N ARG A 27 2.72 4.62 -4.65
CA ARG A 27 2.50 4.81 -6.11
C ARG A 27 3.39 5.93 -6.66
N GLY A 28 3.36 7.12 -6.06
CA GLY A 28 4.15 8.24 -6.56
C GLY A 28 5.66 7.98 -6.51
N ALA A 29 6.14 7.38 -5.42
CA ALA A 29 7.55 7.02 -5.29
C ALA A 29 7.94 5.85 -6.22
N ALA A 30 7.09 4.82 -6.36
CA ALA A 30 7.35 3.68 -7.24
C ALA A 30 7.33 4.09 -8.71
N ASP A 31 6.41 4.95 -9.13
CA ASP A 31 6.33 5.44 -10.50
C ASP A 31 7.57 6.29 -10.84
N ALA A 32 8.02 7.14 -9.91
CA ALA A 32 9.25 7.92 -10.07
C ALA A 32 10.50 7.03 -10.12
N ILE A 33 10.58 6.01 -9.26
CA ILE A 33 11.69 5.06 -9.24
C ILE A 33 11.71 4.21 -10.52
N GLU A 34 10.55 3.73 -10.98
CA GLU A 34 10.46 2.93 -12.21
C GLU A 34 10.82 3.77 -13.44
N ALA A 35 10.39 5.04 -13.50
CA ALA A 35 10.78 5.96 -14.57
C ALA A 35 12.30 6.25 -14.57
N LEU A 36 12.90 6.48 -13.40
CA LEU A 36 14.35 6.67 -13.28
C LEU A 36 15.12 5.39 -13.65
N ARG A 37 14.57 4.23 -13.28
CA ARG A 37 15.15 2.92 -13.57
C ARG A 37 15.09 2.59 -15.05
N GLN A 38 13.97 2.83 -15.73
CA GLN A 38 13.86 2.67 -17.18
C GLN A 38 14.92 3.50 -17.90
N ARG A 39 15.08 4.78 -17.51
CA ARG A 39 16.16 5.64 -18.04
C ARG A 39 17.55 5.05 -17.82
N ASN A 40 17.84 4.54 -16.62
CA ASN A 40 19.14 3.92 -16.35
C ASN A 40 19.37 2.62 -17.13
N LEU A 41 18.32 1.83 -17.35
CA LEU A 41 18.39 0.60 -18.13
C LEU A 41 18.61 0.91 -19.62
N ASP A 42 17.93 1.93 -20.16
CA ASP A 42 18.14 2.40 -21.53
C ASP A 42 19.56 2.95 -21.72
N LEU A 43 20.08 3.73 -20.76
CA LEU A 43 21.46 4.22 -20.79
C LEU A 43 22.49 3.08 -20.75
N ASN A 44 22.27 2.06 -19.91
CA ASN A 44 23.14 0.90 -19.84
C ASN A 44 23.06 0.03 -21.10
N ALA A 45 21.86 -0.15 -21.66
CA ALA A 45 21.64 -0.86 -22.92
C ALA A 45 22.39 -0.19 -24.08
N LEU A 46 22.30 1.15 -24.17
CA LEU A 46 23.05 1.96 -25.13
C LEU A 46 24.57 1.86 -24.92
N ALA A 47 25.04 1.93 -23.67
CA ALA A 47 26.46 1.82 -23.34
C ALA A 47 27.04 0.41 -23.63
N ALA A 48 26.23 -0.63 -23.44
CA ALA A 48 26.63 -2.03 -23.67
C ALA A 48 26.40 -2.50 -25.12
N GLY A 49 25.82 -1.67 -25.99
CA GLY A 49 25.44 -2.05 -27.36
C GLY A 49 24.39 -3.16 -27.44
N SER A 50 23.63 -3.38 -26.35
CA SER A 50 22.64 -4.45 -26.23
C SER A 50 21.23 -3.88 -26.22
N PHE A 51 20.37 -4.38 -27.10
CA PHE A 51 18.95 -3.98 -27.19
C PHE A 51 18.00 -4.93 -26.43
N ALA A 52 18.54 -5.74 -25.51
CA ALA A 52 17.72 -6.71 -24.78
C ALA A 52 16.82 -5.99 -23.75
N PRO A 53 15.51 -6.30 -23.72
CA PRO A 53 14.59 -5.67 -22.79
C PRO A 53 14.96 -6.03 -21.34
N PRO A 54 14.97 -5.06 -20.43
CA PRO A 54 15.43 -5.28 -19.07
C PRO A 54 14.42 -6.08 -18.22
N ALA A 55 14.94 -6.89 -17.28
CA ALA A 55 14.12 -7.70 -16.39
C ALA A 55 13.30 -6.82 -15.40
N GLY A 56 11.98 -7.04 -15.35
CA GLY A 56 11.08 -6.33 -14.45
C GLY A 56 11.38 -6.61 -12.97
N SER A 57 11.17 -5.63 -12.09
CA SER A 57 11.31 -5.81 -10.63
C SER A 57 9.95 -5.86 -9.95
N ALA A 58 9.75 -6.84 -9.07
CA ALA A 58 8.48 -7.05 -8.37
C ALA A 58 8.37 -6.30 -7.02
N PHE A 59 9.39 -5.51 -6.65
CA PHE A 59 9.53 -5.00 -5.27
C PHE A 59 8.48 -3.94 -4.92
N ALA A 60 8.22 -3.00 -5.82
CA ALA A 60 7.21 -1.95 -5.63
C ALA A 60 5.78 -2.52 -5.55
N VAL A 61 5.51 -3.60 -6.30
CA VAL A 61 4.20 -4.26 -6.33
C VAL A 61 3.87 -4.87 -4.96
N ARG A 62 4.86 -5.39 -4.23
CA ARG A 62 4.67 -6.02 -2.92
C ARG A 62 4.22 -5.02 -1.85
N PHE A 63 4.86 -3.85 -1.75
CA PHE A 63 4.48 -2.82 -0.78
C PHE A 63 3.08 -2.28 -1.03
N ARG A 64 2.70 -2.12 -2.30
CA ARG A 64 1.34 -1.75 -2.67
C ARG A 64 0.33 -2.81 -2.21
N LEU A 65 0.64 -4.09 -2.38
CA LEU A 65 -0.24 -5.18 -1.95
C LEU A 65 -0.46 -5.14 -0.43
N TYR A 66 0.62 -5.05 0.35
CA TYR A 66 0.55 -5.00 1.81
C TYR A 66 -0.19 -3.76 2.32
N GLY A 67 0.08 -2.58 1.77
CA GLY A 67 -0.63 -1.35 2.14
C GLY A 67 -2.13 -1.43 1.82
N THR A 68 -2.48 -2.00 0.66
CA THR A 68 -3.90 -2.18 0.27
C THR A 68 -4.62 -3.14 1.22
N VAL A 69 -4.00 -4.29 1.54
CA VAL A 69 -4.57 -5.28 2.46
C VAL A 69 -4.75 -4.68 3.86
N LEU A 70 -3.76 -3.93 4.35
CA LEU A 70 -3.84 -3.26 5.65
C LEU A 70 -4.95 -2.19 5.68
N GLY A 71 -5.08 -1.42 4.60
CA GLY A 71 -6.12 -0.41 4.47
C GLY A 71 -7.53 -1.01 4.51
N ILE A 72 -7.75 -2.10 3.75
CA ILE A 72 -9.03 -2.83 3.73
C ILE A 72 -9.32 -3.44 5.11
N ALA A 73 -8.33 -4.09 5.74
CA ALA A 73 -8.49 -4.66 7.07
C ALA A 73 -8.88 -3.58 8.11
N GLY A 74 -8.28 -2.40 8.02
CA GLY A 74 -8.65 -1.26 8.85
C GLY A 74 -10.11 -0.82 8.65
N ILE A 75 -10.57 -0.71 7.41
CA ILE A 75 -11.97 -0.37 7.09
C ILE A 75 -12.93 -1.41 7.67
N VAL A 76 -12.62 -2.70 7.54
CA VAL A 76 -13.43 -3.79 8.09
C VAL A 76 -13.56 -3.67 9.60
N LEU A 77 -12.46 -3.34 10.30
CA LEU A 77 -12.48 -3.15 11.75
C LEU A 77 -13.32 -1.93 12.16
N VAL A 78 -13.28 -0.82 11.39
CA VAL A 78 -14.16 0.33 11.64
C VAL A 78 -15.62 -0.08 11.49
N LEU A 79 -15.97 -0.78 10.40
CA LEU A 79 -17.34 -1.24 10.16
C LEU A 79 -17.81 -2.21 11.24
N ALA A 80 -16.94 -3.10 11.72
CA ALA A 80 -17.23 -3.99 12.84
C ALA A 80 -17.50 -3.22 14.15
N GLY A 81 -16.70 -2.19 14.44
CA GLY A 81 -16.94 -1.31 15.59
C GLY A 81 -18.25 -0.54 15.49
N ILE A 82 -18.62 -0.06 14.29
CA ILE A 82 -19.92 0.59 14.06
C ILE A 82 -21.07 -0.41 14.27
N ALA A 83 -20.95 -1.61 13.70
CA ALA A 83 -21.97 -2.65 13.86
C ALA A 83 -22.17 -3.00 15.34
N GLU A 84 -21.08 -3.21 16.09
CA GLU A 84 -21.16 -3.50 17.52
C GLU A 84 -21.81 -2.36 18.31
N LEU A 85 -21.50 -1.10 18.00
CA LEU A 85 -22.15 0.05 18.63
C LEU A 85 -23.66 0.09 18.37
N LEU A 86 -24.09 -0.32 17.17
CA LEU A 86 -25.49 -0.30 16.76
C LEU A 86 -26.29 -1.52 17.25
N THR A 87 -25.65 -2.67 17.48
CA THR A 87 -26.32 -3.93 17.85
C THR A 87 -26.10 -4.34 19.30
N GLY A 88 -25.05 -3.83 19.95
CA GLY A 88 -24.63 -4.20 21.31
C GLY A 88 -24.99 -3.16 22.38
N GLY A 89 -25.72 -2.10 22.02
CA GLY A 89 -26.29 -1.11 22.93
C GLY A 89 -27.59 -1.56 23.58
#